data_AF-A0A1H5XYJ8-F1
#
_entry.id   AF-A0A1H5XYJ8-F1
#
_cell.length_a   1.000
_cell.length_b   1.000
_cell.length_c   1.000
_cell.angle_alpha   90.00
_cell.angle_beta   90.00
_cell.angle_gamma   90.00
#
_symmetry.space_group_name_H-M   'P 1'
#
loop_
_entity.id
_entity.type
_entity.pdbx_description
1 polymer ?
#
loop_
_entity_poly.entity_id
_entity_poly.type
_entity_poly.pdbx_seq_one_letter_code
_entity_poly.pdbx_strand_id
1 'polypeptide(L)'
;MSVRDGFYAGWRGLEYEASPDDEMVRLYTGVPAEGFEEVAPGRHVRVVAADEIEHLSYVVTMCTWRDEPFQVLGEHETWLRVEYAGQDAEVAERLGLDTFDLGVYQAWAPRAEVRGLREERF
;
A
#
# COMPACT_ATOMS: atom_id res chain seq x y z
N MET A 1 -5.68 10.79 5.16
CA MET A 1 -4.76 9.65 5.20
C MET A 1 -4.66 9.15 3.77
N SER A 2 -3.46 9.09 3.21
CA SER A 2 -3.21 8.54 1.88
C SER A 2 -3.17 7.01 1.99
N VAL A 3 -3.62 6.30 0.96
CA VAL A 3 -3.57 4.84 0.91
C VAL A 3 -2.12 4.38 0.79
N ARG A 4 -1.72 3.42 1.62
CA ARG A 4 -0.41 2.78 1.62
C ARG A 4 -0.55 1.28 1.43
N ASP A 5 0.19 0.75 0.47
CA ASP A 5 0.35 -0.67 0.18
C ASP A 5 1.75 -0.88 -0.40
N GLY A 6 2.65 -1.45 0.41
CA GLY A 6 4.03 -1.68 0.01
C GLY A 6 5.02 -1.63 1.16
N PHE A 7 6.30 -1.74 0.83
CA PHE A 7 7.37 -1.62 1.81
C PHE A 7 7.63 -0.16 2.17
N TYR A 8 7.92 0.07 3.45
CA TYR A 8 8.38 1.35 3.96
C TYR A 8 9.54 1.15 4.90
N ALA A 9 10.49 2.07 4.85
CA ALA A 9 11.68 2.03 5.67
C ALA A 9 11.92 3.35 6.40
N GLY A 10 12.34 3.24 7.66
CA GLY A 10 12.88 4.37 8.43
C GLY A 10 14.33 4.60 8.08
N TRP A 11 14.68 5.84 7.74
CA TRP A 11 16.07 6.25 7.46
C TRP A 11 16.29 7.70 7.87
N ARG A 12 17.29 7.95 8.71
CA ARG A 12 17.65 9.29 9.23
C ARG A 12 16.45 10.03 9.87
N GLY A 13 15.62 9.30 10.61
CA GLY A 13 14.45 9.84 11.32
C GLY A 13 13.24 10.16 10.43
N LEU A 14 13.25 9.77 9.16
CA LEU A 14 12.12 9.91 8.24
C LEU A 14 11.71 8.53 7.69
N GLU A 15 10.44 8.42 7.27
CA GLU A 15 9.91 7.21 6.66
C GLU A 15 9.75 7.41 5.15
N TYR A 16 10.21 6.42 4.38
CA TYR A 16 10.19 6.44 2.92
C TYR A 16 9.47 5.21 2.37
N GLU A 17 8.81 5.35 1.22
CA GLU A 17 8.45 4.17 0.41
C GLU A 17 9.73 3.45 0.02
N ALA A 18 9.72 2.13 0.11
CA ALA A 18 10.91 1.31 -0.03
C ALA A 18 10.71 0.18 -1.03
N SER A 19 11.80 -0.26 -1.64
CA SER A 19 11.89 -1.52 -2.38
C SER A 19 13.15 -2.25 -1.92
N PRO A 20 13.03 -3.31 -1.11
CA PRO A 20 14.16 -4.13 -0.71
C PRO A 20 14.68 -4.95 -1.89
N ASP A 21 16.00 -5.08 -1.99
CA ASP A 21 16.73 -5.80 -3.04
C ASP A 21 18.00 -6.40 -2.42
N ASP A 22 17.86 -7.59 -1.86
CA ASP A 22 18.90 -8.32 -1.11
C ASP A 22 19.47 -7.46 0.05
N GLU A 23 20.78 -7.16 0.05
CA GLU A 23 21.43 -6.32 1.06
C GLU A 23 21.22 -4.81 0.85
N MET A 24 20.48 -4.41 -0.18
CA MET A 24 20.24 -3.02 -0.53
C MET A 24 18.76 -2.67 -0.42
N VAL A 25 18.46 -1.41 -0.11
CA VAL A 25 17.10 -0.88 -0.07
C VAL A 25 17.04 0.40 -0.90
N ARG A 26 16.10 0.44 -1.86
CA ARG A 26 15.76 1.66 -2.59
C ARG A 26 14.72 2.43 -1.79
N LEU A 27 15.04 3.65 -1.40
CA LEU A 27 14.12 4.60 -0.75
C LEU A 27 13.60 5.58 -1.80
N TYR A 28 12.31 5.88 -1.77
CA TYR A 28 11.66 6.77 -2.72
C TYR A 28 11.03 7.98 -2.03
N THR A 29 11.07 9.12 -2.73
CA THR A 29 10.36 10.34 -2.33
C THR A 29 9.83 11.10 -3.55
N GLY A 30 8.70 11.79 -3.36
CA GLY A 30 8.07 12.61 -4.38
C GLY A 30 8.74 13.98 -4.60
N VAL A 31 9.66 14.37 -3.71
CA VAL A 31 10.31 15.69 -3.72
C VAL A 31 11.83 15.55 -3.68
N PRO A 32 12.60 16.50 -4.26
CA PRO A 32 14.05 16.47 -4.18
C PRO A 32 14.54 16.40 -2.73
N ALA A 33 15.52 15.53 -2.46
CA ALA A 33 16.12 15.33 -1.15
C ALA A 33 17.63 15.07 -1.28
N GLU A 34 18.40 15.39 -0.25
CA GLU A 34 19.85 15.24 -0.28
C GLU A 34 20.26 13.78 -0.50
N GLY A 35 21.12 13.56 -1.51
CA GLY A 35 21.62 12.24 -1.87
C GLY A 35 20.65 11.38 -2.68
N PHE A 36 19.42 11.83 -2.91
CA PHE A 36 18.46 11.18 -3.80
C PHE A 36 18.66 11.68 -5.25
N GLU A 37 18.56 10.77 -6.20
CA GLU A 37 18.64 11.04 -7.64
C GLU A 37 17.25 11.03 -8.26
N GLU A 38 16.92 11.99 -9.11
CA GLU A 38 15.66 12.00 -9.85
C GLU A 38 15.70 10.96 -10.98
N VAL A 39 14.78 9.98 -10.93
CA VAL A 39 14.68 8.90 -11.94
C VAL A 39 13.47 9.06 -12.87
N ALA A 40 12.49 9.86 -12.44
CA ALA A 40 11.36 10.32 -13.25
C ALA A 40 10.82 11.63 -12.64
N PRO A 41 10.06 12.45 -13.38
CA PRO A 41 9.48 13.69 -12.85
C PRO A 41 8.73 13.45 -11.54
N GLY A 42 9.22 14.06 -10.45
CA GLY A 42 8.61 13.90 -9.13
C GLY A 42 8.83 12.52 -8.49
N ARG A 43 9.84 11.76 -8.92
CA ARG A 43 10.25 10.49 -8.31
C ARG A 43 11.76 10.46 -8.15
N HIS A 44 12.19 10.50 -6.90
CA HIS A 44 13.59 10.48 -6.54
C HIS A 44 13.90 9.21 -5.76
N VAL A 45 15.08 8.63 -5.99
CA VAL A 45 15.53 7.38 -5.37
C VAL A 45 16.86 7.56 -4.67
N ARG A 46 17.01 6.90 -3.52
CA ARG A 46 18.29 6.68 -2.84
C ARG A 46 18.46 5.19 -2.63
N VAL A 47 19.65 4.67 -2.92
CA VAL A 47 20.03 3.30 -2.56
C VAL A 47 20.86 3.35 -1.28
N VAL A 48 20.46 2.58 -0.27
CA VAL A 48 21.17 2.44 1.02
C VAL A 48 21.38 0.96 1.33
N ALA A 49 22.38 0.63 2.14
CA ALA A 49 22.53 -0.72 2.64
C ALA A 49 21.43 -1.04 3.67
N ALA A 50 21.03 -2.31 3.79
CA ALA A 50 19.98 -2.75 4.70
C ALA A 50 20.34 -2.55 6.18
N ASP A 51 21.62 -2.42 6.52
CA ASP A 51 22.08 -2.10 7.88
C ASP A 51 22.09 -0.60 8.20
N GLU A 52 21.84 0.27 7.21
CA GLU A 52 21.71 1.72 7.39
C GLU A 52 20.27 2.15 7.72
N ILE A 53 19.27 1.27 7.52
CA ILE A 53 17.86 1.57 7.80
C ILE A 53 17.49 1.21 9.25
N GLU A 54 16.61 2.03 9.83
CA GLU A 54 16.16 1.89 11.22
C GLU A 54 15.13 0.75 11.37
N HIS A 55 14.31 0.56 10.34
CA HIS A 55 13.34 -0.52 10.23
C HIS A 55 12.90 -0.68 8.77
N LEU A 56 12.37 -1.86 8.44
CA LEU A 56 11.66 -2.16 7.21
C LEU A 56 10.34 -2.83 7.59
N SER A 57 9.22 -2.36 7.04
CA SER A 57 7.90 -2.96 7.28
C SER A 57 7.09 -3.00 6.00
N TYR A 58 6.27 -4.05 5.84
CA TYR A 58 5.23 -4.04 4.83
C TYR A 58 3.99 -3.37 5.42
N VAL A 59 3.51 -2.30 4.80
CA VAL A 59 2.37 -1.50 5.28
C VAL A 59 1.22 -1.72 4.32
N VAL A 60 0.04 -2.07 4.86
CA VAL A 60 -1.22 -2.12 4.10
C VAL A 60 -2.26 -1.21 4.74
N THR A 61 -3.18 -0.71 3.94
CA THR A 61 -4.35 0.03 4.40
C THR A 61 -5.55 -0.88 4.43
N MET A 62 -6.14 -1.11 5.59
CA MET A 62 -7.34 -1.94 5.77
C MET A 62 -8.58 -1.09 5.94
N CYS A 63 -9.74 -1.61 5.55
CA CYS A 63 -11.03 -0.97 5.73
C CYS A 63 -12.19 -1.97 5.89
N THR A 64 -13.39 -1.42 6.12
CA THR A 64 -14.66 -2.15 6.07
C THR A 64 -15.57 -1.53 5.03
N TRP A 65 -16.14 -2.35 4.17
CA TRP A 65 -17.12 -1.96 3.16
C TRP A 65 -18.20 -3.03 3.05
N ARG A 66 -19.48 -2.63 3.05
CA ARG A 66 -20.64 -3.56 3.06
C ARG A 66 -20.51 -4.65 4.13
N ASP A 67 -20.07 -4.25 5.32
CA ASP A 67 -19.88 -5.07 6.52
C ASP A 67 -18.81 -6.19 6.40
N GLU A 68 -17.98 -6.14 5.36
CA GLU A 68 -16.90 -7.10 5.12
C GLU A 68 -15.51 -6.42 5.15
N PRO A 69 -14.43 -7.15 5.48
CA PRO A 69 -13.08 -6.60 5.55
C PRO A 69 -12.40 -6.54 4.18
N PHE A 70 -11.67 -5.45 3.92
CA PHE A 70 -10.92 -5.26 2.68
C PHE A 70 -9.55 -4.63 2.93
N GLN A 71 -8.57 -4.99 2.10
CA GLN A 71 -7.35 -4.22 1.87
C GLN A 71 -7.63 -3.16 0.79
N VAL A 72 -7.09 -1.97 0.96
CA VAL A 72 -7.15 -0.87 -0.03
C VAL A 72 -5.85 -0.87 -0.82
N LEU A 73 -5.95 -1.19 -2.10
CA LEU A 73 -4.82 -1.30 -3.03
C LEU A 73 -4.46 0.04 -3.68
N GLY A 74 -5.38 1.00 -3.68
CA GLY A 74 -5.15 2.31 -4.27
C GLY A 74 -6.40 3.19 -4.26
N GLU A 75 -6.22 4.43 -4.67
CA GLU A 75 -7.28 5.44 -4.74
C GLU A 75 -7.30 6.12 -6.11
N HIS A 76 -8.49 6.43 -6.60
CA HIS A 76 -8.70 7.22 -7.80
C HIS A 76 -9.91 8.13 -7.62
N GLU A 77 -9.68 9.44 -7.59
CA GLU A 77 -10.70 10.45 -7.28
C GLU A 77 -11.47 10.15 -5.98
N THR A 78 -12.72 9.72 -6.09
CA THR A 78 -13.61 9.38 -4.96
C THR A 78 -13.81 7.87 -4.80
N TRP A 79 -12.99 7.07 -5.46
CA TRP A 79 -13.05 5.61 -5.47
C TRP A 79 -11.81 4.99 -4.85
N LEU A 80 -12.01 3.90 -4.13
CA LEU A 80 -10.95 3.06 -3.60
C LEU A 80 -10.96 1.72 -4.32
N ARG A 81 -9.81 1.30 -4.84
CA ARG A 81 -9.64 -0.08 -5.31
C ARG A 81 -9.40 -0.93 -4.08
N VAL A 82 -10.25 -1.93 -3.86
CA VAL A 82 -10.23 -2.78 -2.69
C VAL A 82 -10.11 -4.24 -3.08
N GLU A 83 -9.43 -5.02 -2.23
CA GLU A 83 -9.33 -6.47 -2.30
C GLU A 83 -9.94 -7.08 -1.06
N TYR A 84 -10.79 -8.08 -1.25
CA TYR A 84 -11.50 -8.75 -0.16
C TYR A 84 -10.52 -9.52 0.71
N ALA A 85 -10.48 -9.16 1.99
CA ALA A 85 -9.58 -9.76 2.98
C ALA A 85 -10.25 -10.90 3.76
N GLY A 86 -11.52 -11.22 3.48
CA GLY A 86 -12.19 -12.37 4.05
C GLY A 86 -11.84 -13.66 3.30
N GLN A 87 -12.23 -14.80 3.89
CA GLN A 87 -11.85 -16.13 3.39
C GLN A 87 -13.03 -16.90 2.75
N ASP A 88 -14.17 -16.24 2.57
CA ASP A 88 -15.41 -16.87 2.09
C ASP A 88 -15.77 -16.40 0.67
N ALA A 89 -15.67 -17.30 -0.30
CA ALA A 89 -15.97 -17.03 -1.71
C ALA A 89 -17.46 -16.76 -1.98
N GLU A 90 -18.38 -17.32 -1.18
CA GLU A 90 -19.82 -17.06 -1.32
C GLU A 90 -20.16 -15.61 -0.93
N VAL A 91 -19.39 -15.03 0.00
CA VAL A 91 -19.47 -13.61 0.34
C VAL A 91 -19.02 -12.75 -0.84
N ALA A 92 -17.89 -13.08 -1.46
CA ALA A 92 -17.39 -12.35 -2.62
C ALA A 92 -18.39 -12.37 -3.79
N GLU A 93 -19.00 -13.53 -4.07
CA GLU A 93 -20.03 -13.66 -5.10
C GLU A 93 -21.28 -12.83 -4.76
N ARG A 94 -21.77 -12.90 -3.52
CA ARG A 94 -22.94 -12.13 -3.05
C ARG A 94 -22.72 -10.61 -3.15
N LEU A 95 -21.49 -10.16 -2.91
CA LEU A 95 -21.11 -8.75 -3.02
C LEU A 95 -20.92 -8.29 -4.46
N GLY A 96 -20.86 -9.23 -5.42
CA GLY A 96 -20.63 -8.96 -6.84
C GLY A 96 -19.19 -8.48 -7.11
N LEU A 97 -18.21 -9.04 -6.40
CA LEU A 97 -16.80 -8.70 -6.60
C LEU A 97 -16.25 -9.32 -7.89
N ASP A 98 -15.31 -8.64 -8.53
CA ASP A 98 -14.60 -9.15 -9.70
C ASP A 98 -13.56 -10.18 -9.25
N THR A 99 -13.53 -11.35 -9.89
CA THR A 99 -12.43 -12.31 -9.71
C THR A 99 -11.23 -11.82 -10.50
N PHE A 100 -10.21 -11.31 -9.80
CA PHE A 100 -8.98 -10.81 -10.41
C PHE A 100 -8.00 -11.96 -10.70
N ASP A 101 -7.90 -12.91 -9.76
CA ASP A 101 -7.14 -14.17 -9.86
C ASP A 101 -7.82 -15.25 -8.99
N LEU A 102 -7.30 -16.48 -8.98
CA LEU A 102 -7.84 -17.58 -8.20
C LEU A 102 -7.86 -17.25 -6.70
N GLY A 103 -9.06 -17.03 -6.16
CA GLY A 103 -9.27 -16.66 -4.76
C GLY A 103 -9.03 -15.19 -4.43
N VAL A 104 -8.78 -14.35 -5.45
CA VAL A 104 -8.54 -12.91 -5.30
C VAL A 104 -9.72 -12.14 -5.86
N TYR A 105 -10.41 -11.42 -4.99
CA TYR A 105 -11.64 -10.70 -5.33
C TYR A 105 -11.47 -9.21 -5.10
N GLN A 106 -11.73 -8.40 -6.12
CA GLN A 106 -11.52 -6.95 -6.08
C GLN A 106 -12.78 -6.19 -6.48
N ALA A 107 -12.84 -4.92 -6.08
CA ALA A 107 -13.87 -3.99 -6.51
C ALA A 107 -13.39 -2.54 -6.42
N TRP A 108 -14.15 -1.64 -7.04
CA TRP A 108 -14.11 -0.22 -6.76
C TRP A 108 -15.21 0.15 -5.77
N ALA A 109 -14.82 0.61 -4.59
CA ALA A 109 -15.73 1.06 -3.54
C ALA A 109 -15.77 2.59 -3.49
N PRO A 110 -16.95 3.23 -3.42
CA PRO A 110 -17.03 4.67 -3.17
C PRO A 110 -16.38 5.00 -1.82
N ARG A 111 -15.45 5.95 -1.81
CA ARG A 111 -14.71 6.37 -0.60
C ARG A 111 -15.64 6.75 0.56
N ALA A 112 -16.82 7.27 0.25
CA ALA A 112 -17.85 7.68 1.21
C ALA A 112 -18.57 6.49 1.90
N GLU A 113 -18.58 5.31 1.28
CA GLU A 113 -19.18 4.09 1.84
C GLU A 113 -18.20 3.30 2.71
N VAL A 114 -16.90 3.53 2.52
CA VAL A 114 -15.82 2.85 3.23
C VAL A 114 -15.63 3.43 4.63
N ARG A 115 -15.48 2.55 5.62
CA ARG A 115 -15.29 2.88 7.04
C ARG A 115 -14.04 2.20 7.58
N GLY A 116 -13.60 2.63 8.78
CA GLY A 116 -12.56 1.93 9.52
C GLY A 116 -11.19 1.87 8.85
N LEU A 117 -10.86 2.87 8.03
CA LEU A 117 -9.54 2.99 7.40
C LEU A 117 -8.45 3.02 8.47
N ARG A 118 -7.51 2.08 8.38
CA ARG A 118 -6.36 1.96 9.29
C ARG A 118 -5.16 1.36 8.55
N GLU A 119 -3.96 1.68 9.01
CA GLU A 119 -2.74 1.01 8.57
C GLU A 119 -2.47 -0.22 9.43
N GLU A 120 -2.04 -1.31 8.81
CA GLU A 120 -1.44 -2.48 9.47
C GLU A 120 0.00 -2.65 8.96
N ARG A 121 0.89 -3.08 9.86
CA ARG A 121 2.34 -3.14 9.62
C ARG A 121 2.85 -4.53 9.99
N PHE A 122 3.63 -5.13 9.08
CA PHE A 122 4.19 -6.48 9.20
C PHE A 122 5.71 -6.44 9.09
#